data_AF-A0A6N7SVC1-F1
#
_entry.id   AF-A0A6N7SVC1-F1
#
_cell.length_a   1.000
_cell.length_b   1.000
_cell.length_c   1.000
_cell.angle_alpha   90.00
_cell.angle_beta   90.00
_cell.angle_gamma   90.00
#
_symmetry.space_group_name_H-M   'P 1'
#
loop_
_entity.id
_entity.type
_entity.pdbx_description
1 polymer ?
#
loop_
_entity_poly.entity_id
_entity_poly.type
_entity_poly.pdbx_seq_one_letter_code
_entity_poly.pdbx_strand_id
1 'polypeptide(L)'
;MGTKYNSEGYRDPTAHLGIDLAEPEQTRQIVRLAYRNGRMELYVKEFFPCTIAVGRKIFPLIKKFAGKKDIDNLRMFLEMEVSEHSEKYMEFARRRSLEPEGSKQFHFYNARSREEQVLYKRAKSNLEMLNSKGGRPNEDRSING
;
A
#
# COMPACT_ATOMS: atom_id res chain seq x y z
N MET A 1 -2.70 22.54 26.80
CA MET A 1 -3.16 21.14 26.91
C MET A 1 -4.58 21.17 27.42
N GLY A 2 -5.58 20.83 26.59
CA GLY A 2 -6.99 20.87 26.98
C GLY A 2 -7.33 19.74 27.96
N THR A 3 -7.84 20.08 29.13
CA THR A 3 -8.26 19.12 30.17
C THR A 3 -9.57 18.46 29.78
N LYS A 4 -9.70 17.14 30.00
CA LYS A 4 -10.86 16.29 29.66
C LYS A 4 -12.11 16.52 30.53
N TYR A 5 -12.16 17.65 31.23
CA TYR A 5 -13.13 17.97 32.26
C TYR A 5 -13.52 19.44 32.15
N ASN A 6 -14.80 19.73 32.36
CA ASN A 6 -15.28 21.11 32.46
C ASN A 6 -14.79 21.76 33.77
N SER A 7 -15.06 23.06 33.94
CA SER A 7 -14.70 23.82 35.14
C SER A 7 -15.36 23.32 36.44
N GLU A 8 -16.31 22.38 36.33
CA GLU A 8 -17.03 21.77 37.46
C GLU A 8 -16.58 20.32 37.73
N GLY A 9 -15.53 19.84 37.04
CA GLY A 9 -14.92 18.53 37.28
C GLY A 9 -15.67 17.33 36.68
N TYR A 10 -16.75 17.56 35.93
CA TYR A 10 -17.46 16.48 35.23
C TYR A 10 -16.83 16.20 33.86
N ARG A 11 -16.79 14.91 33.50
CA ARG A 11 -16.35 14.45 32.19
C ARG A 11 -17.38 14.94 31.17
N ASP A 12 -17.04 16.01 30.46
CA ASP A 12 -17.92 16.62 29.46
C ASP A 12 -18.10 15.64 28.27
N PRO A 13 -19.32 15.12 28.02
CA PRO A 13 -19.57 14.25 26.87
C PRO A 13 -19.39 14.98 25.52
N THR A 14 -19.43 16.31 25.52
CA THR A 14 -19.20 17.16 24.34
C THR A 14 -17.73 17.20 23.94
N ALA A 15 -16.81 16.97 24.89
CA ALA A 15 -15.38 16.85 24.60
C ALA A 15 -15.04 15.60 23.76
N HIS A 16 -15.89 14.57 23.76
CA HIS A 16 -15.75 13.43 22.85
C HIS A 16 -16.38 13.70 21.48
N LEU A 17 -17.49 14.44 21.42
CA LEU A 17 -18.12 14.82 20.16
C LEU A 17 -17.24 15.75 19.30
N GLY A 18 -16.32 16.49 19.91
CA GLY A 18 -15.36 17.34 19.20
C GLY A 18 -14.12 16.63 18.64
N ILE A 19 -13.88 15.34 18.96
CA ILE A 19 -12.71 14.60 18.47
C ILE A 19 -13.02 13.89 17.15
N ASP A 20 -14.26 13.46 16.93
CA ASP A 20 -14.66 12.75 15.70
C ASP A 20 -15.01 13.68 14.53
N LEU A 21 -15.19 14.99 14.78
CA LEU A 21 -15.53 16.00 13.76
C LEU A 21 -14.32 16.78 13.21
N ALA A 22 -13.12 16.54 13.75
CA ALA A 22 -11.92 17.32 13.45
C ALA A 22 -10.76 16.51 12.84
N GLU A 23 -10.94 15.21 12.58
CA GLU A 23 -10.14 14.60 11.53
C GLU A 23 -10.78 15.03 10.21
N PRO A 24 -10.08 15.80 9.34
CA PRO A 24 -10.58 15.95 7.98
C PRO A 24 -10.82 14.52 7.50
N GLU A 25 -11.94 14.25 6.82
CA GLU A 25 -12.03 13.08 5.96
C GLU A 25 -10.76 13.10 5.12
N GLN A 26 -9.73 12.36 5.55
CA GLN A 26 -8.58 12.07 4.73
C GLN A 26 -9.25 11.35 3.59
N THR A 27 -9.45 12.06 2.48
CA THR A 27 -10.19 11.59 1.33
C THR A 27 -9.47 10.34 0.90
N ARG A 28 -9.96 9.19 1.41
CA ARG A 28 -9.24 7.93 1.28
C ARG A 28 -9.13 7.74 -0.21
N GLN A 29 -7.90 7.62 -0.70
CA GLN A 29 -7.71 7.41 -2.12
C GLN A 29 -8.37 6.07 -2.46
N ILE A 30 -9.32 6.11 -3.40
CA ILE A 30 -10.13 4.95 -3.77
C ILE A 30 -10.00 4.75 -5.27
N VAL A 31 -9.81 3.50 -5.68
CA VAL A 31 -9.97 3.07 -7.08
C VAL A 31 -11.39 2.53 -7.24
N ARG A 32 -12.19 3.20 -8.08
CA ARG A 32 -13.58 2.81 -8.32
C ARG A 32 -13.68 1.97 -9.58
N LEU A 33 -14.41 0.85 -9.48
CA LEU A 33 -14.65 -0.07 -10.58
C LEU A 33 -16.15 -0.14 -10.84
N ALA A 34 -16.58 0.31 -12.01
CA ALA A 34 -17.98 0.30 -12.41
C ALA A 34 -18.27 -0.87 -13.36
N TYR A 35 -19.13 -1.78 -12.92
CA TYR A 35 -19.62 -2.92 -13.71
C TYR A 35 -21.06 -2.68 -14.13
N ARG A 36 -21.55 -3.44 -15.12
CA ARG A 36 -22.95 -3.36 -15.56
C ARG A 36 -23.95 -3.66 -14.43
N ASN A 37 -23.58 -4.52 -13.48
CA ASN A 37 -24.43 -5.04 -12.41
C ASN A 37 -23.98 -4.64 -11.00
N GLY A 38 -23.00 -3.74 -10.85
CA GLY A 38 -22.47 -3.40 -9.53
C GLY A 38 -21.28 -2.47 -9.57
N ARG A 39 -20.75 -2.14 -8.39
CA ARG A 39 -19.57 -1.30 -8.21
C ARG A 39 -18.65 -1.94 -7.16
N MET A 40 -17.34 -1.79 -7.34
CA MET A 40 -16.34 -2.17 -6.35
C MET A 40 -15.44 -0.97 -6.06
N GLU A 41 -15.12 -0.76 -4.79
CA GLU A 41 -14.23 0.29 -4.34
C GLU A 41 -13.03 -0.34 -3.62
N LEU A 42 -11.82 0.04 -4.02
CA LEU A 42 -10.58 -0.42 -3.39
C LEU A 42 -9.91 0.77 -2.72
N TYR A 43 -9.74 0.72 -1.40
CA TYR A 43 -8.99 1.72 -0.65
C TYR A 43 -7.50 1.56 -0.92
N VAL A 44 -6.88 2.57 -1.52
CA VAL A 44 -5.55 2.46 -2.14
C VAL A 44 -4.48 2.13 -1.11
N LYS A 45 -4.45 2.87 0.01
CA LYS A 45 -3.42 2.75 1.04
C LYS A 45 -3.48 1.44 1.82
N GLU A 46 -4.68 0.90 2.00
CA GLU A 46 -4.93 -0.32 2.75
C GLU A 46 -4.82 -1.57 1.88
N PHE A 47 -5.13 -1.44 0.58
CA PHE A 47 -5.11 -2.56 -0.35
C PHE A 47 -3.77 -2.73 -1.05
N PHE A 48 -3.07 -1.64 -1.37
CA PHE A 48 -1.81 -1.66 -2.09
C PHE A 48 -0.63 -1.31 -1.18
N PRO A 49 0.54 -1.94 -1.37
CA PRO A 49 0.83 -2.97 -2.37
C PRO A 49 0.29 -4.36 -1.97
N CYS A 50 -0.58 -4.93 -2.81
CA CYS A 50 -1.12 -6.27 -2.62
C CYS A 50 -0.12 -7.36 -3.07
N THR A 51 -0.44 -8.62 -2.75
CA THR A 51 0.38 -9.77 -3.20
C THR A 51 0.19 -10.05 -4.69
N ILE A 52 1.19 -10.67 -5.33
CA ILE A 52 1.15 -11.05 -6.76
C ILE A 52 -0.11 -11.87 -7.11
N ALA A 53 -0.52 -12.78 -6.24
CA ALA A 53 -1.69 -13.62 -6.46
C ALA A 53 -3.00 -12.81 -6.53
N VAL A 54 -3.12 -11.77 -5.69
CA VAL A 54 -4.24 -10.83 -5.71
C VAL A 54 -4.13 -9.89 -6.91
N GLY A 55 -2.94 -9.35 -7.17
CA GLY A 55 -2.66 -8.46 -8.29
C GLY A 55 -3.06 -9.08 -9.64
N ARG A 56 -2.73 -10.35 -9.87
CA ARG A 56 -3.12 -11.09 -11.09
C ARG A 56 -4.62 -11.13 -11.34
N LYS A 57 -5.44 -11.04 -10.29
CA LYS A 57 -6.91 -11.00 -10.40
C LYS A 57 -7.43 -9.57 -10.56
N ILE A 58 -6.87 -8.63 -9.79
CA ILE A 58 -7.41 -7.28 -9.66
C ILE A 58 -6.93 -6.31 -10.75
N PHE A 59 -5.66 -6.33 -11.14
CA PHE A 59 -5.16 -5.39 -12.17
C PHE A 59 -5.87 -5.50 -13.53
N PRO A 60 -6.25 -6.70 -14.03
CA PRO A 60 -7.09 -6.80 -15.22
C PRO A 60 -8.45 -6.13 -15.06
N LEU A 61 -9.07 -6.22 -13.87
CA LEU A 61 -10.34 -5.55 -13.58
C LEU A 61 -10.17 -4.03 -13.52
N ILE A 62 -9.11 -3.55 -12.87
CA ILE A 62 -8.80 -2.12 -12.79
C ILE A 62 -8.65 -1.53 -14.18
N LYS A 63 -7.84 -2.15 -15.05
CA LYS A 63 -7.64 -1.66 -16.42
C LYS A 63 -8.91 -1.63 -17.25
N LYS A 64 -9.85 -2.55 -16.99
CA LYS A 64 -11.09 -2.69 -17.76
C LYS A 64 -12.20 -1.76 -17.26
N PHE A 65 -12.28 -1.52 -15.95
CA PHE A 65 -13.46 -0.92 -15.33
C PHE A 65 -13.18 0.35 -14.51
N ALA A 66 -11.91 0.69 -14.26
CA ALA A 66 -11.56 1.94 -13.59
C ALA A 66 -11.55 3.11 -14.57
N GLY A 67 -11.88 4.30 -14.08
CA GLY A 67 -11.68 5.53 -14.83
C GLY A 67 -10.19 5.86 -15.00
N LYS A 68 -9.84 6.58 -16.07
CA LYS A 68 -8.45 6.99 -16.35
C LYS A 68 -7.81 7.72 -15.16
N LYS A 69 -8.56 8.63 -14.52
CA LYS A 69 -8.10 9.38 -13.34
C LYS A 69 -7.72 8.45 -12.18
N ASP A 70 -8.51 7.41 -11.91
CA ASP A 70 -8.24 6.47 -10.83
C ASP A 70 -7.01 5.61 -11.13
N ILE A 71 -6.81 5.24 -12.41
CA ILE A 71 -5.61 4.52 -12.87
C ILE A 71 -4.36 5.40 -12.72
N ASP A 72 -4.43 6.67 -13.12
CA ASP A 72 -3.28 7.58 -13.03
C ASP A 72 -2.93 7.89 -11.56
N ASN A 73 -3.95 8.07 -10.69
CA ASN A 73 -3.75 8.21 -9.24
C ASN A 73 -3.10 6.96 -8.63
N LEU A 74 -3.59 5.77 -8.98
CA LEU A 74 -3.02 4.50 -8.51
C LEU A 74 -1.58 4.32 -9.01
N ARG A 75 -1.27 4.73 -10.25
CA ARG A 75 0.10 4.69 -10.78
C ARG A 75 1.01 5.57 -9.95
N MET A 76 0.63 6.82 -9.72
CA MET A 76 1.42 7.77 -8.93
C MET A 76 1.65 7.24 -7.51
N PHE A 77 0.61 6.66 -6.88
CA PHE A 77 0.74 6.01 -5.58
C PHE A 77 1.77 4.88 -5.59
N LEU A 78 1.67 3.95 -6.54
CA LEU A 78 2.60 2.82 -6.64
C LEU A 78 4.04 3.26 -6.95
N GLU A 79 4.23 4.32 -7.74
CA GLU A 79 5.55 4.91 -7.99
C GLU A 79 6.17 5.48 -6.71
N MET A 80 5.39 6.21 -5.91
CA MET A 80 5.84 6.71 -4.60
C MET A 80 6.21 5.55 -3.66
N GLU A 81 5.35 4.54 -3.53
CA GLU A 81 5.61 3.35 -2.70
C GLU A 81 6.88 2.59 -3.14
N VAL A 82 7.12 2.49 -4.45
CA VAL A 82 8.36 1.89 -4.98
C VAL A 82 9.58 2.68 -4.54
N SER A 83 9.55 4.02 -4.65
CA SER A 83 10.67 4.87 -4.22
C SER A 83 10.90 4.75 -2.73
N GLU A 84 9.86 4.97 -1.91
CA GLU A 84 9.96 4.99 -0.45
C GLU A 84 10.48 3.66 0.12
N HIS A 85 9.90 2.54 -0.30
CA HIS A 85 10.32 1.23 0.20
C HIS A 85 11.71 0.85 -0.31
N SER A 86 12.11 1.31 -1.50
CA SER A 86 13.47 1.08 -1.99
C SER A 86 14.51 1.84 -1.15
N GLU A 87 14.23 3.09 -0.80
CA GLU A 87 15.09 3.93 0.03
C GLU A 87 15.21 3.36 1.45
N LYS A 88 14.08 3.02 2.07
CA LYS A 88 14.04 2.41 3.41
C LYS A 88 14.77 1.07 3.43
N TYR A 89 14.56 0.24 2.41
CA TYR A 89 15.28 -1.04 2.25
C TYR A 89 16.80 -0.83 2.22
N MET A 90 17.29 0.10 1.39
CA MET A 90 18.71 0.41 1.27
C MET A 90 19.28 0.97 2.56
N GLU A 91 18.56 1.88 3.23
CA GLU A 91 19.00 2.48 4.49
C GLU A 91 19.10 1.45 5.61
N PHE A 92 18.10 0.56 5.78
CA PHE A 92 18.20 -0.51 6.77
C PHE A 92 19.28 -1.53 6.43
N ALA A 93 19.48 -1.85 5.15
CA ALA A 93 20.58 -2.72 4.73
C ALA A 93 21.95 -2.11 5.06
N ARG A 94 22.10 -0.79 4.85
CA ARG A 94 23.30 -0.02 5.19
C ARG A 94 23.53 0.04 6.70
N ARG A 95 22.49 0.29 7.50
CA ARG A 95 22.59 0.27 8.97
C ARG A 95 22.99 -1.10 9.46
N ARG A 96 22.38 -2.17 8.94
CA ARG A 96 22.76 -3.55 9.27
C ARG A 96 24.25 -3.82 9.03
N SER A 97 24.85 -3.29 7.96
CA SER A 97 26.28 -3.53 7.68
C SER A 97 27.24 -2.78 8.60
N LEU A 98 26.75 -1.81 9.38
CA LEU A 98 27.55 -1.10 10.39
C LEU A 98 27.51 -1.78 11.76
N GLU A 99 26.55 -2.67 11.98
CA GLU A 99 26.38 -3.37 13.25
C GLU A 99 27.19 -4.68 13.26
N PRO A 100 27.77 -5.06 14.41
CA PRO A 100 28.39 -6.38 14.57
C PRO A 100 27.40 -7.51 14.29
N GLU A 101 27.84 -8.52 13.54
CA GLU A 101 27.02 -9.68 13.21
C GLU A 101 26.51 -10.39 14.47
N GLY A 102 25.22 -10.74 14.49
CA GLY A 102 24.57 -11.38 15.63
C GLY A 102 24.16 -10.44 16.77
N SER A 103 24.48 -9.15 16.71
CA SER A 103 23.97 -8.17 17.69
C SER A 103 22.44 -8.00 17.59
N LYS A 104 21.81 -7.51 18.66
CA LYS A 104 20.36 -7.22 18.66
C LYS A 104 19.99 -6.22 17.56
N GLN A 105 20.84 -5.21 17.35
CA GLN A 105 20.69 -4.16 16.35
C GLN A 105 20.85 -4.72 14.93
N PHE A 106 21.82 -5.62 14.72
CA PHE A 106 21.95 -6.34 13.46
C PHE A 106 20.67 -7.10 13.12
N HIS A 107 20.10 -7.86 14.07
CA HIS A 107 18.85 -8.58 13.85
C HIS A 107 17.66 -7.65 13.59
N PHE A 108 17.56 -6.54 14.32
CA PHE A 108 16.52 -5.53 14.12
C PHE A 108 16.57 -4.95 12.69
N TYR A 109 17.73 -4.44 12.26
CA TYR A 109 17.87 -3.86 10.92
C TYR A 109 17.73 -4.91 9.82
N ASN A 110 18.15 -6.15 10.06
CA ASN A 110 17.95 -7.24 9.11
C ASN A 110 16.47 -7.59 8.93
N ALA A 111 15.69 -7.64 10.02
CA ALA A 111 14.25 -7.87 9.96
C ALA A 111 13.55 -6.72 9.21
N ARG A 112 13.84 -5.46 9.58
CA ARG A 112 13.29 -4.27 8.90
C ARG A 112 13.65 -4.21 7.43
N SER A 113 14.90 -4.45 7.07
CA SER A 113 15.34 -4.48 5.67
C SER A 113 14.58 -5.55 4.87
N ARG A 114 14.33 -6.73 5.45
CA ARG A 114 13.55 -7.79 4.79
C ARG A 114 12.08 -7.40 4.60
N GLU A 115 11.46 -6.79 5.61
CA GLU A 115 10.08 -6.27 5.53
C GLU A 115 9.95 -5.25 4.39
N GLU A 116 10.82 -4.24 4.37
CA GLU A 116 10.85 -3.21 3.33
C GLU A 116 11.14 -3.80 1.95
N GLN A 117 12.05 -4.78 1.86
CA GLN A 117 12.35 -5.45 0.59
C GLN A 117 11.11 -6.19 0.03
N VAL A 118 10.31 -6.82 0.90
CA VAL A 118 9.07 -7.48 0.49
C VAL A 118 8.06 -6.47 -0.03
N LEU A 119 7.89 -5.34 0.65
CA LEU A 119 6.97 -4.27 0.23
C LEU A 119 7.43 -3.64 -1.09
N TYR A 120 8.71 -3.31 -1.22
CA TYR A 120 9.31 -2.83 -2.47
C TYR A 120 9.03 -3.78 -3.65
N LYS A 121 9.30 -5.08 -3.48
CA LYS A 121 9.06 -6.09 -4.53
C LYS A 121 7.58 -6.18 -4.91
N ARG A 122 6.67 -6.08 -3.94
CA ARG A 122 5.22 -6.08 -4.20
C ARG A 122 4.78 -4.81 -4.93
N ALA A 123 5.21 -3.63 -4.48
CA ALA A 123 4.90 -2.35 -5.11
C ALA A 123 5.40 -2.32 -6.57
N LYS A 124 6.63 -2.77 -6.79
CA LYS A 124 7.21 -2.88 -8.13
C LYS A 124 6.42 -3.83 -9.04
N SER A 125 6.10 -5.03 -8.55
CA SER A 125 5.31 -5.99 -9.31
C SER A 125 3.91 -5.47 -9.62
N ASN A 126 3.27 -4.78 -8.68
CA ASN A 126 1.97 -4.15 -8.88
C ASN A 126 2.03 -3.03 -9.92
N LEU A 127 3.07 -2.19 -9.91
CA LEU A 127 3.29 -1.15 -10.91
C LEU A 127 3.49 -1.75 -12.32
N GLU A 128 4.29 -2.83 -12.42
CA GLU A 128 4.46 -3.59 -13.66
C GLU A 128 3.13 -4.20 -14.14
N MET A 129 2.34 -4.76 -13.22
CA MET A 129 1.01 -5.27 -13.53
C MET A 129 0.04 -4.17 -13.95
N LEU A 130 0.18 -2.94 -13.46
CA LEU A 130 -0.65 -1.81 -13.90
C LEU A 130 -0.23 -1.30 -15.29
N ASN A 131 1.08 -1.27 -15.57
CA ASN A 131 1.63 -0.71 -16.81
C ASN A 131 1.68 -1.71 -17.98
N SER A 132 1.70 -3.01 -17.71
CA SER A 132 1.69 -4.05 -18.75
C SER A 132 0.48 -3.90 -19.69
N LYS A 133 0.68 -4.01 -21.00
CA LYS A 133 -0.45 -4.18 -21.93
C LYS A 133 -1.03 -5.57 -21.68
N GLY A 134 -2.31 -5.67 -21.33
CA GLY A 134 -2.92 -6.92 -20.90
C GLY A 134 -2.75 -8.03 -21.95
N GLY A 135 -1.86 -8.98 -21.67
CA GLY A 135 -1.63 -10.20 -22.44
C GLY A 135 -0.87 -11.16 -21.53
N ARG A 136 -1.41 -12.36 -21.31
CA ARG A 136 -0.62 -13.42 -20.66
C ARG A 136 0.51 -13.81 -21.62
N PRO A 137 1.74 -14.05 -21.17
CA PRO A 137 2.54 -15.11 -21.77
C PRO A 137 1.94 -16.44 -21.27
N ASN A 138 1.11 -17.07 -22.11
CA ASN A 138 0.69 -18.46 -21.96
C ASN A 138 1.06 -19.16 -23.27
N GLU A 139 2.31 -19.62 -23.36
CA GLU A 139 2.95 -20.53 -24.33
C GLU A 139 4.41 -20.48 -23.87
N ASP A 140 5.03 -21.49 -23.25
CA ASP A 140 5.14 -22.88 -23.67
C ASP A 140 5.03 -23.85 -22.48
N ARG A 141 3.98 -24.66 -22.48
CA ARG A 141 4.10 -26.07 -22.10
C ARG A 141 3.90 -26.88 -23.36
N SER A 142 4.85 -26.79 -24.29
CA SER A 142 5.01 -27.83 -25.28
C SER A 142 5.83 -28.95 -24.64
N ILE A 143 5.18 -30.07 -24.50
CA ILE A 143 5.75 -31.37 -24.19
C ILE A 143 6.74 -31.67 -25.32
N ASN A 144 8.04 -31.75 -25.02
CA ASN A 144 8.97 -32.40 -25.92
C ASN A 144 9.06 -33.87 -25.52
N GLY A 145 8.57 -34.72 -26.42
CA GLY A 145 8.86 -36.15 -26.46
C GLY A 145 10.26 -36.46 -26.97
#